data_AF-A0A847VU27-F1
#
_entry.id   AF-A0A847VU27-F1
#
_cell.length_a   1.000
_cell.length_b   1.000
_cell.length_c   1.000
_cell.angle_alpha   90.00
_cell.angle_beta   90.00
_cell.angle_gamma   90.00
#
_symmetry.space_group_name_H-M   'P 1'
#
loop_
_entity.id
_entity.type
_entity.pdbx_description
1 polymer ?
#
loop_
_entity_poly.entity_id
_entity_poly.type
_entity_poly.pdbx_seq_one_letter_code
_entity_poly.pdbx_strand_id
1 'polypeptide(L)' 'MKKYISKRILVSIATLLFILLVLFILMDLMPGSPFNDEKLSEAQIAVLYTKYGLDKPVAVRFFLYIKNMLSGDLGVSYS' A
#
# COMPACT_ATOMS: atom_id res chain seq x y z
N MET A 1 -16.09 29.47 11.60
CA MET A 1 -16.39 28.43 10.58
C MET A 1 -15.15 27.89 9.86
N LYS A 2 -14.35 28.69 9.13
CA LYS A 2 -13.15 28.19 8.40
C LYS A 2 -12.15 27.40 9.26
N LYS A 3 -11.75 27.95 10.43
CA LYS A 3 -10.85 27.27 11.39
C LYS A 3 -11.39 25.93 11.90
N TYR A 4 -12.70 25.82 12.10
CA TYR A 4 -13.36 24.59 12.54
C TYR A 4 -13.37 23.55 11.42
N ILE A 5 -13.71 23.94 10.19
CA ILE A 5 -13.71 23.07 9.00
C ILE A 5 -12.30 22.54 8.73
N SER A 6 -11.28 23.41 8.72
CA SER A 6 -9.89 23.00 8.51
C SER A 6 -9.41 22.02 9.59
N LYS A 7 -9.73 22.26 10.86
CA LYS A 7 -9.42 21.33 11.95
C LYS A 7 -10.08 19.97 11.73
N ARG A 8 -11.35 19.96 11.33
CA ARG A 8 -12.10 18.72 11.08
C ARG A 8 -11.51 17.92 9.92
N ILE A 9 -11.16 18.59 8.81
CA ILE A 9 -10.52 17.95 7.65
C ILE A 9 -9.17 17.36 8.03
N LEU A 10 -8.32 18.10 8.75
CA LEU A 10 -7.01 17.59 9.19
C LEU A 10 -7.14 16.36 10.08
N VAL A 11 -8.08 16.38 11.03
CA VAL A 11 -8.36 15.22 11.89
C VAL A 11 -8.84 14.04 11.05
N SER A 12 -9.76 14.25 10.11
CA SER A 12 -10.24 13.17 9.23
C SER A 12 -9.13 12.58 8.35
N ILE A 13 -8.25 13.41 7.78
CA ILE A 13 -7.10 12.93 7.00
C ILE A 13 -6.16 12.11 7.90
N ALA A 14 -5.85 12.59 9.11
CA ALA A 14 -5.01 11.87 10.05
C ALA A 14 -5.63 10.52 10.46
N THR A 15 -6.95 10.47 10.70
CA THR A 15 -7.67 9.23 11.00
C THR A 15 -7.59 8.26 9.83
N LEU A 16 -7.80 8.71 8.60
CA LEU A 16 -7.70 7.86 7.40
C LEU A 16 -6.28 7.32 7.21
N LEU A 17 -5.26 8.18 7.34
CA LEU A 17 -3.86 7.75 7.25
C LEU A 17 -3.50 6.72 8.32
N PHE A 18 -4.02 6.88 9.55
CA PHE A 18 -3.83 5.91 10.61
C PHE A 18 -4.47 4.56 10.28
N ILE A 19 -5.71 4.57 9.80
CA ILE A 19 -6.40 3.34 9.37
C ILE A 19 -5.64 2.66 8.24
N LEU A 20 -5.20 3.42 7.22
CA LEU A 20 -4.40 2.88 6.12
C LEU A 20 -3.09 2.28 6.60
N LEU A 21 -2.40 2.92 7.55
CA LEU A 21 -1.17 2.40 8.13
C LEU A 21 -1.41 1.06 8.84
N VAL A 22 -2.47 0.97 9.66
CA VAL A 22 -2.83 -0.26 10.36
C VAL A 22 -3.16 -1.37 9.37
N LEU A 23 -4.00 -1.10 8.36
CA LEU A 23 -4.36 -2.08 7.34
C LEU A 23 -3.15 -2.53 6.53
N PHE A 24 -2.25 -1.60 6.20
CA PHE A 24 -1.02 -1.91 5.47
C PHE A 24 -0.12 -2.86 6.27
N ILE A 25 0.08 -2.58 7.56
CA ILE A 25 0.87 -3.46 8.45
C ILE A 25 0.19 -4.82 8.59
N LEU A 26 -1.13 -4.87 8.74
CA LEU A 26 -1.86 -6.13 8.83
C LEU A 26 -1.68 -6.99 7.57
N MET A 27 -1.70 -6.39 6.38
CA MET A 27 -1.42 -7.10 5.14
C MET A 27 0.04 -7.55 5.03
N ASP A 28 1.00 -6.74 5.48
CA ASP A 28 2.43 -7.08 5.43
C ASP A 28 2.80 -8.22 6.40
N LEU A 29 2.10 -8.30 7.54
CA LEU A 29 2.25 -9.38 8.52
C LEU A 29 1.53 -10.66 8.09
N MET A 30 0.66 -10.61 7.08
CA MET A 30 -0.06 -11.78 6.62
C MET A 30 0.94 -12.76 5.97
N PRO A 31 1.00 -14.02 6.43
CA PRO A 31 1.92 -14.99 5.85
C PRO A 31 1.51 -15.31 4.41
N GLY A 32 2.42 -15.10 3.46
CA GLY A 32 2.23 -15.42 2.05
C GLY A 32 2.83 -14.38 1.10
N SER A 33 2.67 -14.62 -0.19
CA SER A 33 2.98 -13.66 -1.25
C SER A 33 1.77 -13.52 -2.16
N PRO A 34 1.51 -12.31 -2.70
CA PRO A 34 0.56 -12.16 -3.80
C PRO A 34 0.96 -12.95 -5.06
N PHE A 35 2.18 -13.47 -5.14
CA PHE A 35 2.71 -14.24 -6.27
C PHE A 35 2.96 -15.72 -5.95
N ASN A 36 2.21 -16.29 -5.00
CA ASN A 36 2.25 -17.72 -4.67
C ASN A 36 1.55 -18.59 -5.75
N ASP A 37 1.94 -18.42 -7.02
CA ASP A 37 1.49 -19.28 -8.14
C ASP A 37 2.64 -20.22 -8.55
N GLU A 38 2.39 -21.53 -8.49
CA GLU A 38 3.36 -22.58 -8.85
C GLU A 38 3.84 -22.49 -10.30
N LYS A 39 3.11 -21.76 -11.17
CA LYS A 39 3.50 -21.50 -12.56
C LYS A 39 4.58 -20.44 -12.70
N LEU A 40 4.84 -19.64 -11.67
CA LEU A 40 5.87 -18.60 -11.70
C LEU A 40 7.21 -19.16 -11.21
N SER A 41 8.24 -19.02 -12.03
CA SER A 41 9.61 -19.26 -11.61
C SER A 41 10.07 -18.22 -10.57
N GLU A 42 11.05 -18.58 -9.74
CA GLU A 42 11.63 -17.66 -8.75
C GLU A 42 12.15 -16.36 -9.38
N ALA A 43 12.71 -16.45 -10.60
CA ALA A 43 13.16 -15.28 -11.36
C ALA A 43 12.01 -14.35 -11.74
N GLN A 44 10.85 -14.90 -12.15
CA GLN A 44 9.66 -14.11 -12.45
C GLN A 44 9.08 -13.46 -11.19
N ILE A 45 9.08 -14.17 -10.07
CA ILE A 45 8.65 -13.63 -8.77
C ILE A 45 9.55 -12.44 -8.39
N ALA A 46 10.88 -12.56 -8.47
CA ALA A 46 11.79 -11.46 -8.15
C ALA A 46 11.57 -10.20 -9.03
N VAL A 47 11.30 -10.40 -10.32
CA VAL A 47 10.95 -9.31 -11.23
C VAL A 47 9.64 -8.64 -10.82
N LEU A 48 8.62 -9.41 -10.44
CA LEU A 48 7.35 -8.87 -9.96
C LEU A 48 7.52 -8.09 -8.65
N TYR A 49 8.30 -8.62 -7.70
CA TYR A 49 8.61 -7.92 -6.46
C TYR A 49 9.26 -6.56 -6.73
N THR A 50 10.24 -6.52 -7.62
CA THR A 50 10.91 -5.26 -8.02
C THR A 50 9.96 -4.31 -8.73
N LYS A 51 9.12 -4.83 -9.64
CA LYS A 51 8.14 -4.05 -10.41
C LYS A 51 7.12 -3.37 -9.52
N TYR A 52 6.62 -4.07 -8.49
CA TYR A 52 5.66 -3.53 -7.52
C TYR A 52 6.31 -2.86 -6.32
N GLY A 53 7.64 -2.82 -6.26
CA GLY A 53 8.39 -2.23 -5.15
C GLY A 53 8.24 -3.00 -3.83
N LEU A 54 7.82 -4.28 -3.88
CA LEU A 54 7.65 -5.13 -2.70
C LEU A 54 9.00 -5.49 -2.04
N ASP A 55 10.10 -5.31 -2.77
CA ASP A 55 11.49 -5.43 -2.35
C ASP A 55 11.98 -4.24 -1.49
N LYS A 56 11.22 -3.14 -1.43
CA LYS A 56 11.61 -1.92 -0.71
C LYS A 56 11.30 -2.00 0.80
N PRO A 57 11.99 -1.20 1.64
CA PRO A 57 11.66 -1.10 3.05
C PRO A 57 10.19 -0.72 3.28
N VAL A 58 9.58 -1.24 4.36
CA VAL A 58 8.17 -1.05 4.73
C VAL A 58 7.71 0.41 4.62
N ALA A 59 8.50 1.35 5.15
CA ALA A 59 8.20 2.77 5.08
C ALA A 59 8.11 3.28 3.64
N VAL A 60 9.04 2.88 2.77
CA VAL A 60 9.05 3.28 1.36
C VAL A 60 7.83 2.71 0.63
N ARG A 61 7.47 1.45 0.90
CA ARG A 61 6.27 0.80 0.32
C ARG A 61 4.99 1.51 0.72
N PHE A 62 4.88 1.92 1.99
CA PHE A 62 3.71 2.67 2.47
C PHE A 62 3.56 4.03 1.78
N PHE A 63 4.65 4.78 1.61
CA PHE A 63 4.60 6.06 0.87
C PHE A 63 4.29 5.85 -0.62
N LEU A 64 4.83 4.80 -1.23
CA LEU A 64 4.51 4.44 -2.62
C LEU A 64 3.03 4.11 -2.76
N TYR A 65 2.47 3.33 -1.83
CA TYR A 65 1.05 3.00 -1.77
C TYR A 65 0.16 4.24 -1.67
N ILE A 66 0.46 5.16 -0.74
CA ILE A 66 -0.28 6.42 -0.62
C ILE A 66 -0.18 7.24 -1.90
N LYS A 67 1.02 7.36 -2.48
CA LYS A 67 1.25 8.14 -3.71
C LYS A 67 0.43 7.58 -4.87
N ASN A 68 0.46 6.27 -5.08
CA ASN A 68 -0.27 5.61 -6.17
C ASN A 68 -1.79 5.79 -5.97
N MET A 69 -2.28 5.54 -4.75
CA MET A 69 -3.70 5.73 -4.39
C MET A 69 -4.17 7.16 -4.67
N LEU A 70 -3.40 8.18 -4.25
CA LEU A 70 -3.72 9.59 -4.50
C LEU A 70 -3.60 9.98 -5.98
N SER A 71 -2.84 9.23 -6.77
CA SER A 71 -2.72 9.40 -8.22
C SER A 71 -3.82 8.67 -8.99
N GLY A 72 -4.71 7.94 -8.31
CA GLY A 72 -5.75 7.11 -8.92
C GLY A 72 -5.26 5.74 -9.39
N ASP A 73 -4.01 5.38 -9.13
CA ASP A 73 -3.46 4.05 -9.40
C ASP A 73 -3.71 3.15 -8.18
N LEU A 74 -4.71 2.28 -8.30
CA LEU A 74 -5.09 1.31 -7.27
C LEU A 74 -4.40 -0.05 -7.45
N GLY A 75 -3.47 -0.15 -8.40
CA GLY A 75 -2.83 -1.41 -8.78
C GLY A 75 -3.67 -2.26 -9.73
N VAL A 76 -3.29 -3.53 -9.85
CA VAL A 76 -3.89 -4.50 -10.76
C VAL A 76 -4.55 -5.60 -9.94
N SER A 77 -5.83 -5.84 -10.19
CA SER A 77 -6.55 -6.97 -9.60
C SER A 77 -6.24 -8.24 -10.39
N TYR A 78 -5.75 -9.27 -9.70
CA TYR A 78 -5.62 -10.61 -10.23
C TYR A 78 -6.86 -11.42 -9.83
N SER A 79 -7.48 -12.15 -10.76
CA SER A 79 -8.61 -13.06 -10.49
C SER A 79 -8.18 -14.51 -10.58
#